data_AF-A0A3S1J194-F1
#
_entry.id   AF-A0A3S1J194-F1
#
_cell.length_a   1.000
_cell.length_b   1.000
_cell.length_c   1.000
_cell.angle_alpha   90.00
_cell.angle_beta   90.00
_cell.angle_gamma   90.00
#
_symmetry.space_group_name_H-M   'P 1'
#
loop_
_entity.id
_entity.type
_entity.pdbx_description
1 polymer ?
#
loop_
_entity_poly.entity_id
_entity_poly.type
_entity_poly.pdbx_seq_one_letter_code
_entity_poly.pdbx_strand_id
1 'polypeptide(L)'
;MTKTIDTQITLPVELYQLLAEQAKEHGNSISGEVTALLTPLLVQMPPELAEEIKAWEAASDEDWLAMEETLASLDGNTSEIGDEN
;
A
#
# COMPACT_ATOMS: atom_id res chain seq x y z
N MET A 1 -18.88 -3.93 2.75
CA MET A 1 -18.29 -3.65 1.42
C MET A 1 -16.80 -3.58 1.60
N THR A 2 -16.04 -4.45 0.94
CA THR A 2 -14.58 -4.46 0.99
C THR A 2 -14.07 -3.31 0.13
N LYS A 3 -13.27 -2.41 0.71
CA LYS A 3 -12.61 -1.34 -0.06
C LYS A 3 -11.43 -1.97 -0.82
N THR A 4 -11.35 -1.73 -2.12
CA THR A 4 -10.24 -2.19 -2.96
C THR A 4 -9.43 -0.98 -3.43
N ILE A 5 -8.12 -1.18 -3.63
CA ILE A 5 -7.22 -0.20 -4.24
C ILE A 5 -6.81 -0.78 -5.59
N ASP A 6 -6.89 0.03 -6.65
CA ASP A 6 -6.45 -0.38 -7.98
C ASP A 6 -4.93 -0.39 -8.05
N THR A 7 -4.36 -1.48 -8.57
CA THR A 7 -2.92 -1.65 -8.76
C THR A 7 -2.62 -2.17 -10.15
N GLN A 8 -1.48 -1.77 -10.70
CA GLN A 8 -0.98 -2.26 -11.98
C GLN A 8 0.26 -3.11 -11.74
N ILE A 9 0.26 -4.32 -12.27
CA ILE A 9 1.40 -5.24 -12.24
C ILE A 9 1.85 -5.54 -13.65
N THR A 10 3.17 -5.56 -13.86
CA THR A 10 3.75 -6.02 -15.13
C THR A 10 4.15 -7.48 -14.95
N LEU A 11 3.67 -8.34 -15.84
CA LEU A 11 3.94 -9.77 -15.83
C LEU A 11 4.65 -10.19 -17.12
N PRO A 12 5.55 -11.19 -17.07
CA PRO A 12 5.99 -11.89 -18.26
C PRO A 12 4.79 -12.42 -19.05
N VAL A 13 4.89 -12.39 -20.37
CA VAL A 13 3.78 -12.74 -21.28
C VAL A 13 3.30 -14.16 -21.04
N GLU A 14 4.22 -15.09 -20.81
CA GLU A 14 3.94 -16.50 -20.58
C GLU A 14 3.16 -16.71 -19.28
N LEU A 15 3.53 -15.96 -18.23
CA LEU A 15 2.83 -16.01 -16.95
C LEU A 15 1.42 -15.44 -17.07
N TYR A 16 1.25 -14.33 -17.79
CA TYR A 16 -0.08 -13.76 -18.04
C TYR A 16 -0.98 -14.74 -18.81
N GLN A 17 -0.45 -15.41 -19.84
CA GLN A 17 -1.21 -16.38 -20.62
C GLN A 17 -1.69 -17.56 -19.76
N LEU A 18 -0.81 -18.10 -18.91
CA LEU A 18 -1.16 -19.17 -17.98
C LEU A 18 -2.27 -18.74 -17.01
N LEU A 19 -2.16 -17.54 -16.43
CA LEU A 19 -3.18 -16.98 -15.54
C LEU A 19 -4.51 -16.75 -16.25
N ALA A 20 -4.48 -16.31 -17.51
CA ALA A 20 -5.70 -16.11 -18.31
C ALA A 20 -6.40 -17.43 -18.62
N GLU A 21 -5.65 -18.50 -18.86
CA GLU A 21 -6.19 -19.85 -19.08
C GLU A 21 -6.82 -20.40 -17.80
N GLN A 22 -6.11 -20.32 -16.66
CA GLN A 22 -6.64 -20.75 -15.35
C GLN A 22 -7.88 -19.96 -14.95
N ALA A 23 -7.86 -18.64 -15.10
CA ALA A 23 -9.01 -17.78 -14.80
C ALA A 23 -10.24 -18.19 -15.61
N LYS A 24 -10.05 -18.54 -16.90
CA LYS A 24 -11.12 -19.03 -17.76
C LYS A 24 -11.68 -20.37 -17.31
N GLU A 25 -10.82 -21.31 -16.90
CA GLU A 25 -11.25 -22.62 -16.38
C GLU A 25 -12.03 -22.49 -15.07
N HIS A 26 -11.61 -21.56 -14.19
CA HIS A 26 -12.27 -21.30 -12.91
C HIS A 26 -13.48 -20.39 -12.99
N GLY A 27 -13.75 -19.76 -14.16
CA GLY A 27 -14.82 -18.79 -14.33
C GLY A 27 -14.57 -17.46 -13.60
N ASN A 28 -13.31 -17.15 -13.31
CA ASN A 28 -12.87 -15.93 -12.62
C ASN A 28 -12.37 -14.86 -13.60
N SER A 29 -12.29 -13.61 -13.15
CA SER A 29 -11.46 -12.62 -13.83
C SER A 29 -9.98 -12.89 -13.58
N ILE A 30 -9.10 -12.40 -14.45
CA ILE A 30 -7.64 -12.50 -14.25
C ILE A 30 -7.22 -11.86 -12.93
N SER A 31 -7.80 -10.71 -12.56
CA SER A 31 -7.55 -10.07 -11.27
C SER A 31 -8.01 -10.92 -10.07
N GLY A 32 -9.14 -11.61 -10.22
CA GLY A 32 -9.66 -12.54 -9.22
C GLY A 32 -8.73 -13.73 -9.05
N GLU A 33 -8.22 -14.27 -10.15
CA GLU A 33 -7.27 -15.39 -10.14
C GLU A 33 -5.93 -15.01 -9.50
N VAL A 34 -5.38 -13.84 -9.85
CA VAL A 34 -4.19 -13.31 -9.19
C VAL A 34 -4.42 -13.14 -7.69
N THR A 35 -5.57 -12.60 -7.28
CA THR A 35 -5.90 -12.45 -5.86
C THR A 35 -6.03 -13.80 -5.16
N ALA A 36 -6.66 -14.79 -5.82
CA ALA A 36 -6.83 -16.13 -5.29
C ALA A 36 -5.50 -16.87 -5.11
N LEU A 37 -4.51 -16.62 -5.98
CA LEU A 37 -3.17 -17.17 -5.86
C LEU A 37 -2.33 -16.48 -4.78
N LEU A 38 -2.49 -15.16 -4.61
CA LEU A 38 -1.75 -14.39 -3.62
C LEU A 38 -2.29 -14.58 -2.19
N THR A 39 -3.60 -14.76 -2.03
CA THR A 39 -4.25 -14.84 -0.70
C THR A 39 -3.66 -15.94 0.21
N PRO A 40 -3.43 -17.18 -0.26
CA PRO A 40 -2.83 -18.23 0.55
C PRO A 40 -1.38 -17.95 0.95
N LEU A 41 -0.64 -17.19 0.14
CA LEU A 41 0.74 -16.80 0.44
C LEU A 41 0.79 -15.78 1.58
N LEU A 42 -0.22 -14.90 1.66
CA LEU A 42 -0.36 -13.96 2.78
C LEU A 42 -0.71 -14.68 4.09
N VAL A 43 -1.50 -15.75 4.04
CA VAL A 43 -1.83 -16.56 5.23
C VAL A 43 -0.62 -17.38 5.72
N GLN A 44 0.28 -17.74 4.81
CA GLN A 44 1.53 -18.45 5.12
C GLN A 44 2.69 -17.50 5.43
N MET A 45 2.44 -16.19 5.51
CA MET A 45 3.46 -15.20 5.80
C MET A 45 4.11 -15.51 7.16
N PRO A 46 5.45 -15.62 7.24
CA PRO A 46 6.13 -15.86 8.49
C PRO A 46 5.75 -14.77 9.52
N PRO A 47 5.52 -15.13 10.79
CA PRO A 47 5.14 -14.16 11.81
C PRO A 47 6.17 -13.03 11.95
N GLU A 48 7.45 -13.30 11.66
CA GLU A 48 8.52 -12.31 11.65
C GLU A 48 8.28 -11.21 10.61
N LEU A 49 7.84 -11.58 9.40
CA LEU A 49 7.54 -10.61 8.33
C LEU A 49 6.28 -9.80 8.65
N ALA A 50 5.30 -10.39 9.34
CA ALA A 50 4.12 -9.67 9.80
C ALA A 50 4.46 -8.62 10.87
N GLU A 51 5.39 -8.92 11.78
CA GLU A 51 5.87 -7.96 12.77
C GLU A 51 6.73 -6.87 12.13
N GLU A 52 7.56 -7.20 11.12
CA GLU A 52 8.30 -6.20 10.35
C GLU A 52 7.37 -5.22 9.63
N ILE A 53 6.30 -5.70 8.98
CA ILE A 53 5.33 -4.82 8.30
C ILE A 53 4.68 -3.86 9.30
N LYS A 54 4.24 -4.35 10.47
CA LYS A 54 3.67 -3.48 11.51
C LYS A 54 4.66 -2.44 12.02
N ALA A 55 5.92 -2.83 12.21
CA ALA A 55 6.96 -1.91 12.66
C ALA A 55 7.22 -0.81 11.61
N TRP A 56 7.20 -1.16 10.32
CA TRP A 56 7.31 -0.20 9.23
C TRP A 56 6.11 0.74 9.14
N GLU A 57 4.89 0.23 9.30
CA GLU A 57 3.68 1.06 9.31
C GLU A 57 3.70 2.05 10.49
N ALA A 58 4.05 1.59 11.70
CA ALA A 58 4.14 2.44 12.88
C ALA A 58 5.22 3.54 12.73
N ALA A 59 6.40 3.19 12.21
CA ALA A 59 7.45 4.17 11.94
C ALA A 59 7.01 5.20 10.89
N SER A 60 6.30 4.78 9.84
CA SER A 60 5.78 5.68 8.81
C SER A 60 4.72 6.65 9.36
N ASP A 61 3.85 6.19 10.25
CA ASP A 61 2.84 7.05 10.88
C ASP A 61 3.48 8.08 11.82
N GLU A 62 4.51 7.68 12.58
CA GLU A 62 5.29 8.58 13.43
C GLU A 62 6.05 9.63 12.59
N ASP A 63 6.67 9.22 11.49
CA ASP A 63 7.37 10.13 10.56
C ASP A 63 6.41 11.14 9.92
N TRP A 64 5.19 10.71 9.56
CA TRP A 64 4.16 11.61 9.03
C TRP A 64 3.72 12.65 10.06
N LEU A 65 3.47 12.23 11.31
CA LEU A 65 3.10 13.13 12.41
C LEU A 65 4.19 14.16 12.72
N ALA A 66 5.45 13.73 12.77
CA ALA A 66 6.58 14.61 13.00
C ALA A 66 6.75 15.66 11.88
N MET A 67 6.47 15.27 10.63
CA MET A 67 6.45 16.18 9.51
C MET A 67 5.31 17.21 9.62
N GLU A 68 4.10 16.77 9.99
CA GLU A 68 2.96 17.68 10.22
C GLU A 68 3.22 18.70 11.34
N GLU A 69 3.80 18.26 12.46
CA GLU A 69 4.18 19.16 13.57
C GLU A 69 5.23 20.19 13.13
N THR A 70 6.24 19.74 12.39
CA THR A 70 7.27 20.64 11.84
C THR A 70 6.68 21.67 10.90
N LEU A 71 5.79 21.25 9.98
CA LEU A 71 5.12 22.16 9.04
C LEU A 71 4.20 23.16 9.74
N ALA A 72 3.44 22.72 10.75
CA ALA A 72 2.60 23.60 11.55
C ALA A 72 3.41 24.64 12.35
N SER A 73 4.59 24.26 12.85
CA SER A 73 5.50 25.19 13.53
C SER A 73 6.10 26.23 12.57
N LEU A 74 6.33 25.86 11.31
CA LEU A 74 6.86 26.77 10.28
C LEU A 74 5.80 27.82 9.88
N ASP A 75 4.54 27.40 9.74
CA ASP A 75 3.42 28.25 9.33
C ASP A 75 3.03 29.26 10.44
N GLY A 76 3.12 28.84 11.71
CA GLY A 76 2.92 29.72 12.87
C GLY A 76 3.98 30.82 13.01
N ASN A 77 5.22 30.56 12.56
CA ASN A 77 6.32 31.50 12.63
C ASN A 77 6.34 32.54 11.49
N THR A 78 5.55 32.34 10.43
CA THR A 78 5.44 33.28 9.29
C THR A 78 4.43 34.40 9.51
N SER A 79 3.69 34.41 10.62
CA SER A 79 2.68 35.45 10.93
C SER A 79 3.21 36.62 11.76
N GLU A 80 4.46 36.61 12.21
CA GLU A 80 5.02 37.63 13.14
C GLU A 80 6.04 38.59 12.50
N ILE A 81 6.25 38.52 11.17
CA ILE A 81 7.17 39.45 10.44
C ILE A 81 6.38 40.29 9.43
N GLY A 82 5.38 41.02 9.92
CA GLY A 82 4.64 41.94 9.07
C GLY A 82 3.59 42.71 9.84
N ASP A 83 4.02 43.70 10.62
CA ASP A 83 3.34 45.01 10.75
C ASP A 83 4.15 45.91 11.70
N GLU A 84 5.29 46.40 11.20
CA GLU A 84 5.91 47.62 11.72
C GLU A 84 5.96 48.65 10.58
N ASN A 85 4.91 49.47 10.45
CA ASN A 85 5.01 50.86 9.99
C ASN A 85 3.76 51.69 10.35
#